data_AF-A0A966GF01-F1
#
_entry.id   AF-A0A966GF01-F1
#
_cell.length_a   1.000
_cell.length_b   1.000
_cell.length_c   1.000
_cell.angle_alpha   90.00
_cell.angle_beta   90.00
_cell.angle_gamma   90.00
#
_symmetry.space_group_name_H-M   'P 1'
#
loop_
_entity.id
_entity.type
_entity.pdbx_description
1 polymer ?
#
loop_
_entity_poly.entity_id
_entity_poly.type
_entity_poly.pdbx_seq_one_letter_code
_entity_poly.pdbx_strand_id
1 'polypeptide(L)' 'MNLPFGMGVFGLIVCAVFAFNAWRELRRNVEGHARNAALIHTAMLVMFVPFCLYVVVAYAP' A
#
# COMPACT_ATOMS: atom_id res chain seq x y z
N MET A 1 -7.00 20.32 9.23
CA MET A 1 -7.04 18.84 9.09
C MET A 1 -6.16 18.25 10.17
N ASN A 2 -6.63 17.24 10.89
CA ASN A 2 -5.83 16.54 11.89
C ASN A 2 -4.59 15.91 11.17
N LEU A 3 -3.38 16.29 11.56
CA LEU A 3 -2.14 15.89 10.86
C LEU A 3 -2.01 14.35 10.76
N PRO A 4 -2.22 13.57 11.84
CA PRO A 4 -2.32 12.11 11.78
C PRO A 4 -3.32 11.59 10.74
N PHE A 5 -4.53 12.14 10.71
CA PHE A 5 -5.55 11.74 9.73
C PHE A 5 -5.07 11.97 8.30
N GLY A 6 -4.48 13.13 8.02
CA GLY A 6 -3.91 13.45 6.71
C GLY A 6 -2.79 12.48 6.30
N MET A 7 -1.92 12.11 7.24
CA MET A 7 -0.86 11.12 6.99
C MET A 7 -1.43 9.71 6.73
N GLY A 8 -2.47 9.30 7.46
CA GLY A 8 -3.15 8.04 7.23
C GLY A 8 -3.74 7.94 5.82
N VAL A 9 -4.47 8.99 5.39
CA VAL A 9 -5.05 9.06 4.04
C VAL A 9 -3.95 9.07 2.96
N PHE A 10 -2.90 9.87 3.13
CA PHE A 10 -1.77 9.89 2.20
C PHE A 10 -1.10 8.52 2.09
N GLY A 11 -0.87 7.84 3.22
CA GLY A 11 -0.32 6.49 3.25
C GLY A 11 -1.18 5.48 2.49
N LEU A 12 -2.51 5.57 2.59
CA LEU A 12 -3.44 4.73 1.81
C LEU A 12 -3.33 4.97 0.31
N ILE A 13 -3.18 6.23 -0.11
CA ILE A 13 -2.98 6.58 -1.53
C ILE A 13 -1.68 5.96 -2.06
N VAL A 14 -0.58 6.08 -1.31
CA VAL A 14 0.70 5.46 -1.68
C VAL A 14 0.54 3.94 -1.77
N CYS A 15 -0.12 3.31 -0.78
CA CYS A 15 -0.41 1.88 -0.82
C CYS A 15 -1.19 1.48 -2.08
N ALA A 16 -2.19 2.27 -2.49
CA ALA A 16 -2.96 1.99 -3.70
C ALA A 16 -2.10 2.01 -4.97
N VAL A 17 -1.15 2.95 -5.09
CA VAL A 17 -0.22 3.02 -6.23
C VAL A 17 0.69 1.80 -6.27
N PHE A 18 1.28 1.41 -5.14
CA PHE A 18 2.12 0.21 -5.07
C PHE A 18 1.34 -1.07 -5.33
N ALA A 19 0.11 -1.17 -4.84
CA ALA A 19 -0.78 -2.31 -5.10
C ALA A 19 -1.07 -2.45 -6.59
N PHE A 20 -1.38 -1.34 -7.27
CA PHE A 20 -1.63 -1.33 -8.71
C PHE A 20 -0.40 -1.77 -9.51
N ASN A 21 0.78 -1.24 -9.18
CA ASN A 21 2.02 -1.60 -9.87
C ASN A 21 2.41 -3.07 -9.63
N ALA A 22 2.33 -3.54 -8.38
CA ALA A 22 2.60 -4.94 -8.04
C ALA A 22 1.63 -5.88 -8.75
N TRP A 23 0.34 -5.55 -8.74
CA TRP A 23 -0.69 -6.32 -9.45
C TRP A 23 -0.43 -6.40 -10.96
N ARG A 24 -0.12 -5.26 -11.60
CA ARG A 24 0.19 -5.21 -13.04
C ARG A 24 1.41 -6.07 -13.38
N GLU A 25 2.44 -6.06 -12.53
CA GLU A 25 3.64 -6.86 -12.72
C GLU A 25 3.40 -8.36 -12.51
N LEU A 26 2.67 -8.73 -11.44
CA LEU A 26 2.32 -10.13 -11.18
C LEU A 26 1.44 -10.71 -12.29
N ARG A 27 0.54 -9.90 -12.89
CA ARG A 27 -0.27 -10.32 -14.05
C ARG A 27 0.54 -10.59 -15.31
N ARG A 28 1.70 -9.96 -15.50
CA ARG A 28 2.58 -10.27 -16.64
C ARG A 28 3.09 -11.70 -16.57
N ASN A 29 3.17 -12.28 -15.36
CA ASN A 29 3.60 -13.65 -15.11
C ASN A 29 4.93 -14.01 -15.78
N VAL A 30 5.83 -13.03 -15.89
CA VAL A 30 7.19 -13.21 -16.39
C VAL A 30 8.12 -13.28 -15.20
N GLU A 31 9.06 -14.22 -15.22
CA GLU A 31 10.06 -14.34 -14.17
C GLU A 31 11.10 -13.23 -14.28
N GLY A 32 11.53 -12.71 -13.12
CA GLY A 32 12.53 -11.65 -13.05
C GLY A 32 12.52 -10.90 -11.73
N HIS A 33 13.49 -10.00 -11.55
CA HIS A 33 13.61 -9.18 -10.35
C HIS A 33 12.36 -8.36 -10.06
N ALA A 34 11.66 -7.89 -11.10
CA ALA A 34 10.44 -7.11 -10.97
C ALA A 34 9.29 -7.94 -10.36
N ARG A 35 9.13 -9.22 -10.72
CA ARG A 35 8.14 -10.12 -10.12
C ARG A 35 8.45 -10.39 -8.65
N ASN A 36 9.71 -10.62 -8.29
CA ASN A 36 10.10 -10.80 -6.90
C ASN A 36 9.84 -9.52 -6.07
N ALA A 37 10.21 -8.37 -6.61
CA ALA A 37 9.91 -7.08 -5.99
C ALA A 37 8.39 -6.90 -5.81
N ALA A 38 7.57 -7.24 -6.80
CA ALA A 38 6.11 -7.13 -6.71
C ALA A 38 5.53 -8.01 -5.60
N LEU A 39 6.05 -9.22 -5.39
CA LEU A 39 5.65 -10.10 -4.27
C LEU A 39 5.96 -9.47 -2.91
N ILE A 40 7.19 -8.95 -2.73
CA ILE A 40 7.60 -8.29 -1.49
C ILE A 40 6.73 -7.06 -1.21
N HIS A 41 6.48 -6.22 -2.22
CA HIS A 41 5.61 -5.05 -2.06
C HIS A 41 4.18 -5.45 -1.73
N THR A 42 3.69 -6.56 -2.30
CA THR A 42 2.37 -7.11 -1.94
C THR A 42 2.33 -7.53 -0.47
N ALA A 43 3.37 -8.19 0.03
CA ALA A 43 3.47 -8.55 1.45
C ALA A 43 3.53 -7.32 2.36
N MET A 44 4.30 -6.29 1.98
CA MET A 44 4.37 -5.03 2.72
C MET A 44 3.00 -4.33 2.80
N LEU A 45 2.22 -4.34 1.72
CA LEU A 45 0.88 -3.75 1.68
C LEU A 45 -0.05 -4.38 2.72
N VAL A 46 0.05 -5.68 2.97
CA VAL A 46 -0.77 -6.38 3.98
C VAL A 46 -0.53 -5.82 5.39
N MET A 47 0.67 -5.30 5.68
CA MET A 47 0.97 -4.67 6.97
C MET A 47 0.67 -3.18 6.99
N PHE A 48 0.97 -2.48 5.89
CA PHE A 48 0.88 -1.01 5.84
C PHE A 48 -0.56 -0.50 5.71
N VAL A 49 -1.39 -1.17 4.90
CA VAL A 49 -2.81 -0.81 4.72
C VAL A 49 -3.57 -0.83 6.06
N PRO A 50 -3.54 -1.90 6.88
CA PRO A 50 -4.26 -1.89 8.15
C PRO A 50 -3.72 -0.85 9.13
N PHE A 51 -2.41 -0.56 9.13
CA PHE A 51 -1.85 0.52 9.94
C PHE A 51 -2.39 1.90 9.51
N CYS A 52 -2.40 2.19 8.21
CA CYS A 52 -2.95 3.45 7.71
C CYS A 52 -4.47 3.56 7.98
N LEU A 53 -5.23 2.47 7.82
CA LEU A 53 -6.65 2.42 8.17
C LEU A 53 -6.88 2.69 9.66
N TYR A 54 -6.07 2.08 10.52
CA TYR A 54 -6.12 2.33 11.97
C TYR A 54 -5.92 3.82 12.28
N VAL A 55 -4.91 4.46 11.69
CA VAL A 55 -4.67 5.90 11.88
C VAL A 55 -5.84 6.74 11.39
N VAL A 56 -6.42 6.43 10.22
CA VAL A 56 -7.58 7.17 9.70
C VAL A 56 -8.78 7.05 10.64
N VAL A 57 -9.07 5.85 11.14
CA VAL A 57 -10.21 5.60 12.04
C VAL A 57 -9.98 6.23 13.41
N ALA A 58 -8.80 6.06 14.01
CA ALA A 58 -8.49 6.55 15.34
C ALA A 58 -8.43 8.09 15.44
N TYR A 59 -8.15 8.76 14.32
CA TYR A 59 -7.99 10.22 14.26
C TYR A 59 -9.03 10.92 13.36
N ALA A 60 -10.11 10.21 13.00
CA ALA A 60 -11.23 10.77 12.25
C ALA A 60 -11.87 11.96 13.02
N PRO A 61 -12.18 13.07 12.34
CA PRO A 61 -12.77 14.26 12.97
C PRO A 61 -14.23 14.07 13.37
#